data_AF-A0A1D2M473-F1
#
_entry.id   AF-A0A1D2M473-F1
#
_cell.length_a   1.000
_cell.length_b   1.000
_cell.length_c   1.000
_cell.angle_alpha   90.00
_cell.angle_beta   90.00
_cell.angle_gamma   90.00
#
_symmetry.space_group_name_H-M   'P 1'
#
loop_
_entity.id
_entity.type
_entity.pdbx_description
1 polymer ?
#
loop_
_entity_poly.entity_id
_entity_poly.type
_entity_poly.pdbx_seq_one_letter_code
_entity_poly.pdbx_strand_id
1 'polypeptide(L)'
;MLAYQGNTDFLLEDELLEAHQKSLNIALQKYNKSHQKSVEKVEDFKRKIQAEFTTTKFQNHQRLEVARSNADSWMAECLNDYNLQMTHFNSTCQTEDDFRLAHEETKSNSLSLFSRKWQYSNASLRQQYERELVKQMDPIFSELEDLFLMRLNTGKVTAGDSKEEVRKYYHEEMEKHFQNRQFIQPDELHALHKQARKAAIGICKKKKIITSSQKKALKQWLESSFQKYRDLNDANLNWVDGAEPAIGIDLGTTFCCAAFYSLNNIRKKYNTKLRHYQQGRIVYCRKHC
;
A
#
# COMPACT_ATOMS: atom_id res chain seq x y z
N MET A 1 37.94 14.34 -36.82
CA MET A 1 37.52 13.11 -37.51
C MET A 1 36.13 12.75 -37.01
N LEU A 2 35.08 13.20 -37.71
CA LEU A 2 33.73 12.70 -37.48
C LEU A 2 33.68 11.36 -38.21
N ALA A 3 33.78 10.26 -37.45
CA ALA A 3 33.56 8.94 -37.99
C ALA A 3 32.18 8.95 -38.65
N TYR A 4 32.13 8.68 -39.94
CA TYR A 4 30.89 8.43 -40.66
C TYR A 4 30.20 7.27 -39.93
N GLN A 5 29.21 7.59 -39.09
CA GLN A 5 28.24 6.63 -38.57
C GLN A 5 27.37 6.22 -39.76
N GLY A 6 27.96 5.46 -40.70
CA GLY A 6 27.18 4.81 -41.74
C GLY A 6 26.19 3.91 -41.02
N ASN A 7 24.88 4.15 -41.22
CA ASN A 7 23.80 3.32 -40.70
C ASN A 7 24.22 1.85 -40.76
N THR A 8 24.55 1.27 -39.61
CA THR A 8 24.91 -0.13 -39.44
C THR A 8 23.64 -0.95 -39.48
N ASP A 9 22.94 -0.86 -40.60
CA ASP A 9 21.73 -1.60 -40.80
C ASP A 9 22.06 -3.03 -41.19
N PHE A 10 21.25 -3.91 -40.61
CA PHE A 10 21.16 -5.33 -40.87
C PHE A 10 19.69 -5.63 -41.18
N LEU A 11 19.48 -6.71 -41.91
CA LEU A 11 18.17 -7.28 -42.19
C LEU A 11 17.98 -8.53 -41.32
N LEU A 12 16.74 -8.81 -40.94
CA LEU A 12 16.40 -10.13 -40.41
C LEU A 12 16.60 -11.18 -41.51
N GLU A 13 16.71 -12.46 -41.13
CA GLU A 13 17.05 -13.52 -42.09
C GLU A 13 16.03 -13.60 -43.24
N ASP A 14 14.73 -13.51 -42.92
CA ASP A 14 13.67 -13.55 -43.93
C ASP A 14 13.73 -12.32 -44.86
N GLU A 15 13.94 -11.13 -44.30
CA GLU A 15 14.08 -9.87 -45.05
C GLU A 15 15.30 -9.90 -45.99
N LEU A 16 16.41 -10.47 -45.50
CA LEU A 16 17.64 -10.62 -46.27
C LEU A 16 17.45 -11.60 -47.43
N LEU A 17 16.80 -12.73 -47.18
CA LEU A 17 16.52 -13.74 -48.20
C LEU A 17 15.58 -13.19 -49.27
N GLU A 18 14.53 -12.47 -48.87
CA GLU A 18 13.61 -11.83 -49.81
C GLU A 18 14.32 -10.76 -50.66
N ALA A 19 15.11 -9.90 -50.03
CA ALA A 19 15.89 -8.86 -50.71
C ALA A 19 16.89 -9.48 -51.71
N HIS A 20 17.54 -10.58 -51.33
CA HIS A 20 18.42 -11.32 -52.21
C HIS A 20 17.68 -11.94 -53.40
N GLN A 21 16.58 -12.65 -53.16
CA GLN A 21 15.79 -13.28 -54.22
C GLN A 21 15.29 -12.26 -55.24
N LYS A 22 14.82 -11.10 -54.76
CA LYS A 22 14.41 -9.98 -55.62
C LYS A 22 15.57 -9.45 -56.46
N SER A 23 16.73 -9.24 -55.84
CA SER A 23 17.93 -8.73 -56.51
C SER A 23 18.47 -9.73 -57.54
N LEU A 24 18.50 -11.02 -57.20
CA LEU A 24 18.90 -12.11 -58.09
C LEU A 24 17.99 -12.17 -59.33
N ASN A 25 16.68 -12.12 -59.15
CA ASN A 25 15.72 -12.14 -60.26
C ASN A 25 15.92 -10.95 -61.22
N ILE A 26 16.13 -9.74 -60.66
CA ILE A 26 16.41 -8.53 -61.46
C ILE A 26 17.74 -8.66 -62.21
N ALA A 27 18.79 -9.14 -61.54
CA ALA A 27 20.10 -9.32 -62.15
C ALA A 27 20.05 -10.33 -63.30
N LEU A 28 19.36 -11.47 -63.10
CA LEU A 28 19.16 -12.49 -64.15
C LEU A 28 18.35 -11.95 -65.33
N GLN A 29 17.28 -11.19 -65.07
CA GLN A 29 16.48 -10.59 -66.13
C GLN A 29 17.30 -9.60 -66.98
N LYS A 30 18.13 -8.77 -66.35
CA LYS A 30 19.05 -7.84 -67.04
C LYS A 30 20.11 -8.60 -67.83
N TYR A 31 20.74 -9.60 -67.21
CA TYR A 31 21.77 -10.42 -67.85
C TYR A 31 21.26 -11.11 -69.12
N ASN A 32 20.08 -11.73 -69.04
CA ASN A 32 19.43 -12.43 -70.16
C ASN A 32 19.04 -11.50 -71.32
N LYS A 33 18.75 -10.22 -71.05
CA LYS A 33 18.48 -9.24 -72.10
C LYS A 33 19.76 -8.82 -72.84
N SER A 34 20.89 -8.80 -72.16
CA SER A 34 22.17 -8.33 -72.72
C SER A 34 23.01 -9.42 -73.38
N HIS A 35 22.82 -10.69 -73.04
CA HIS A 35 23.65 -11.80 -73.55
C HIS A 35 22.77 -12.85 -74.26
N GLN A 36 23.09 -13.16 -75.52
CA GLN A 36 22.47 -14.26 -76.27
C GLN A 36 22.86 -15.62 -75.65
N LYS A 37 21.99 -16.13 -74.75
CA LYS A 37 21.62 -17.53 -74.47
C LYS A 37 22.71 -18.63 -74.35
N SER A 38 23.93 -18.34 -73.92
CA SER A 38 24.83 -19.42 -73.45
C SER A 38 24.42 -19.84 -72.04
N VAL A 39 23.95 -21.10 -71.90
CA VAL A 39 23.49 -21.66 -70.60
C VAL A 39 24.62 -21.69 -69.57
N GLU A 40 25.84 -22.09 -69.96
CA GLU A 40 27.01 -22.14 -69.07
C GLU A 40 27.36 -20.77 -68.48
N LYS A 41 27.22 -19.69 -69.26
CA LYS A 41 27.49 -18.33 -68.78
C LYS A 41 26.44 -17.86 -67.75
N VAL A 42 25.20 -18.31 -67.86
CA VAL A 42 24.13 -18.00 -66.88
C VAL A 42 24.39 -18.70 -65.55
N GLU A 43 24.79 -19.98 -65.56
CA GLU A 43 25.11 -20.72 -64.33
C GLU A 43 26.37 -20.18 -63.65
N ASP A 44 27.39 -19.79 -64.40
CA ASP A 44 28.56 -19.12 -63.83
C ASP A 44 28.20 -17.78 -63.15
N PHE A 45 27.31 -17.00 -63.78
CA PHE A 45 26.81 -15.75 -63.22
C PHE A 45 26.01 -15.99 -61.93
N LYS A 46 25.12 -17.00 -61.90
CA LYS A 46 24.40 -17.39 -60.67
C LYS A 46 25.35 -17.77 -59.55
N ARG A 47 26.39 -18.57 -59.83
CA ARG A 47 27.41 -18.95 -58.83
C ARG A 47 28.12 -17.74 -58.25
N LYS A 48 28.48 -16.75 -59.07
CA LYS A 48 29.10 -15.50 -58.62
C LYS A 48 28.16 -14.70 -57.71
N ILE A 49 26.90 -14.54 -58.09
CA ILE A 49 25.91 -13.86 -57.24
C ILE A 49 25.73 -14.61 -55.90
N GLN A 50 25.68 -15.95 -55.94
CA GLN A 50 25.54 -16.76 -54.73
C GLN A 50 26.74 -16.64 -53.79
N ALA A 51 27.96 -16.57 -54.33
CA ALA A 51 29.17 -16.35 -53.56
C ALA A 51 29.14 -14.98 -52.85
N GLU A 52 28.80 -13.91 -53.58
CA GLU A 52 28.65 -12.57 -53.01
C GLU A 52 27.53 -12.50 -51.96
N PHE A 53 26.43 -13.20 -52.18
CA PHE A 53 25.35 -13.30 -51.20
C PHE A 53 25.80 -14.00 -49.93
N THR A 54 26.61 -15.04 -50.03
CA THR A 54 27.17 -15.75 -48.86
C THR A 54 28.01 -14.80 -48.00
N THR A 55 28.88 -14.01 -48.64
CA THR A 55 29.67 -12.96 -47.96
C THR A 55 28.77 -11.90 -47.30
N THR A 56 27.75 -11.43 -48.02
CA THR A 56 26.77 -10.46 -47.51
C THR A 56 25.99 -11.02 -46.32
N LYS A 57 25.54 -12.28 -46.41
CA LYS A 57 24.83 -12.98 -45.32
C LYS A 57 25.68 -13.07 -44.08
N PHE A 58 26.97 -13.40 -44.23
CA PHE A 58 27.91 -13.46 -43.13
C PHE A 58 28.09 -12.08 -42.45
N GLN A 59 28.33 -11.02 -43.23
CA GLN A 59 28.46 -9.66 -42.70
C GLN A 59 27.19 -9.17 -42.01
N ASN A 60 26.02 -9.47 -42.60
CA ASN A 60 24.72 -9.13 -42.01
C ASN A 60 24.52 -9.83 -40.67
N HIS A 61 24.86 -11.12 -40.58
CA HIS A 61 24.78 -11.88 -39.34
C HIS A 61 25.70 -11.29 -38.26
N GLN A 62 26.95 -10.95 -38.59
CA GLN A 62 27.85 -10.31 -37.63
C GLN A 62 27.28 -8.98 -37.09
N ARG A 63 26.67 -8.16 -37.95
CA ARG A 63 26.04 -6.90 -37.52
C ARG A 63 24.82 -7.14 -36.64
N LEU A 64 23.99 -8.13 -36.97
CA LEU A 64 22.85 -8.52 -36.15
C LEU A 64 23.28 -9.00 -34.76
N GLU A 65 24.34 -9.80 -34.66
CA GLU A 65 24.87 -10.27 -33.37
C GLU A 65 25.42 -9.11 -32.52
N VAL A 66 26.12 -8.15 -33.14
CA VAL A 66 26.55 -6.93 -32.45
C VAL A 66 25.33 -6.14 -31.95
N ALA A 67 24.28 -6.02 -32.76
CA ALA A 67 23.06 -5.32 -32.38
C ALA A 67 22.33 -5.99 -31.20
N ARG A 68 22.23 -7.32 -31.22
CA ARG A 68 21.69 -8.12 -30.11
C ARG A 68 22.51 -7.93 -28.84
N SER A 69 23.83 -8.06 -28.92
CA SER A 69 24.71 -7.88 -27.78
C SER A 69 24.59 -6.48 -27.15
N ASN A 70 24.52 -5.44 -27.98
CA ASN A 70 24.30 -4.08 -27.50
C ASN A 70 22.91 -3.92 -26.86
N ALA A 71 21.87 -4.49 -27.47
CA ALA A 71 20.52 -4.45 -26.94
C ALA A 71 20.41 -5.15 -25.59
N ASP A 72 21.05 -6.32 -25.42
CA ASP A 72 21.12 -7.03 -24.14
C ASP A 72 21.80 -6.17 -23.06
N SER A 73 22.91 -5.51 -23.41
CA SER A 73 23.62 -4.58 -22.52
C SER A 73 22.73 -3.41 -22.10
N TRP A 74 22.03 -2.77 -23.05
CA TRP A 74 21.13 -1.66 -22.76
C TRP A 74 19.92 -2.09 -21.94
N MET A 75 19.38 -3.28 -22.17
CA MET A 75 18.31 -3.84 -21.34
C MET A 75 18.77 -4.01 -19.90
N ALA A 76 19.95 -4.60 -19.68
CA ALA A 76 20.49 -4.78 -18.34
C ALA A 76 20.68 -3.44 -17.61
N GLU A 77 21.18 -2.42 -18.30
CA GLU A 77 21.28 -1.06 -17.74
C GLU A 77 19.91 -0.48 -17.37
N CYS A 78 18.90 -0.62 -18.25
CA CYS A 78 17.55 -0.11 -17.99
C CYS A 78 16.86 -0.85 -16.84
N LEU A 79 17.06 -2.16 -16.71
CA LEU A 79 16.54 -2.95 -15.59
C LEU A 79 17.20 -2.57 -14.27
N ASN A 80 18.51 -2.34 -14.27
CA ASN A 80 19.22 -1.90 -13.08
C ASN A 80 18.74 -0.51 -12.62
N ASP A 81 18.60 0.44 -13.55
CA ASP A 81 18.05 1.78 -13.26
C ASP A 81 16.61 1.72 -12.75
N TYR A 82 15.76 0.93 -13.40
CA TYR A 82 14.39 0.65 -12.96
C TYR A 82 14.35 0.13 -11.52
N ASN A 83 15.17 -0.89 -11.21
CA ASN A 83 15.21 -1.51 -9.89
C ASN A 83 15.68 -0.53 -8.80
N LEU A 84 16.70 0.29 -9.09
CA LEU A 84 17.19 1.32 -8.18
C LEU A 84 16.09 2.36 -7.86
N GLN A 85 15.40 2.84 -8.89
CA GLN A 85 14.31 3.81 -8.71
C GLN A 85 13.13 3.20 -7.94
N MET A 86 12.69 1.99 -8.28
CA MET A 86 11.58 1.34 -7.59
C MET A 86 11.92 0.98 -6.14
N THR A 87 13.16 0.61 -5.84
CA THR A 87 13.64 0.43 -4.46
C THR A 87 13.56 1.74 -3.67
N HIS A 88 13.92 2.87 -4.28
CA HIS A 88 13.76 4.18 -3.66
C HIS A 88 12.28 4.51 -3.41
N PHE A 89 11.39 4.26 -4.38
CA PHE A 89 9.95 4.48 -4.21
C PHE A 89 9.32 3.57 -3.16
N ASN A 90 9.79 2.34 -3.01
CA ASN A 90 9.35 1.44 -1.94
C ASN A 90 9.59 2.07 -0.55
N SER A 91 10.64 2.88 -0.39
CA SER A 91 10.92 3.55 0.88
C SER A 91 10.16 4.88 1.07
N THR A 92 9.78 5.57 -0.02
CA THR A 92 9.27 6.95 0.02
C THR A 92 7.76 7.07 -0.19
N CYS A 93 7.14 6.21 -1.01
CA CYS A 93 5.70 6.22 -1.23
C CYS A 93 4.95 5.88 0.07
N GLN A 94 3.78 6.50 0.28
CA GLN A 94 2.96 6.29 1.49
C GLN A 94 1.68 5.51 1.21
N THR A 95 1.24 5.46 -0.05
CA THR A 95 0.04 4.77 -0.48
C THR A 95 0.34 3.80 -1.62
N GLU A 96 -0.50 2.78 -1.76
CA GLU A 96 -0.40 1.80 -2.85
C GLU A 96 -0.60 2.45 -4.22
N ASP A 97 -1.52 3.42 -4.32
CA ASP A 97 -1.76 4.16 -5.56
C ASP A 97 -0.52 4.97 -5.98
N ASP A 98 0.13 5.68 -5.03
CA ASP A 98 1.38 6.40 -5.32
C ASP A 98 2.48 5.45 -5.81
N PHE A 99 2.57 4.26 -5.22
CA PHE A 99 3.58 3.25 -5.59
C PHE A 99 3.32 2.68 -7.00
N ARG A 100 2.05 2.45 -7.37
CA ARG A 100 1.67 2.01 -8.71
C ARG A 100 1.86 3.09 -9.77
N LEU A 101 1.57 4.35 -9.43
CA LEU A 101 1.85 5.48 -10.33
C LEU A 101 3.35 5.61 -10.59
N ALA A 102 4.17 5.48 -9.54
CA ALA A 102 5.63 5.49 -9.68
C ALA A 102 6.13 4.33 -10.56
N HIS A 103 5.55 3.14 -10.43
CA HIS A 103 5.85 2.00 -11.31
C HIS A 103 5.63 2.31 -12.79
N GLU A 104 4.44 2.80 -13.15
CA GLU A 104 4.12 3.11 -14.55
C GLU A 104 5.01 4.22 -15.12
N GLU A 105 5.34 5.24 -14.30
CA GLU A 105 6.26 6.31 -14.69
C GLU A 105 7.68 5.77 -14.94
N THR A 106 8.25 5.02 -13.98
CA THR A 106 9.59 4.46 -14.11
C THR A 106 9.67 3.46 -15.28
N LYS A 107 8.65 2.62 -15.47
CA LYS A 107 8.54 1.70 -16.61
C LYS A 107 8.57 2.45 -17.95
N SER A 108 7.76 3.51 -18.08
CA SER A 108 7.73 4.37 -19.26
C SER A 108 9.10 5.04 -19.51
N ASN A 109 9.74 5.54 -18.45
CA ASN A 109 11.06 6.16 -18.52
C ASN A 109 12.14 5.18 -18.98
N SER A 110 12.15 3.95 -18.45
CA SER A 110 13.10 2.91 -18.86
C SER A 110 12.90 2.49 -20.31
N LEU A 111 11.66 2.39 -20.78
CA LEU A 111 11.36 2.11 -22.19
C LEU A 111 11.83 3.25 -23.10
N SER A 112 11.58 4.50 -22.72
CA SER A 112 12.06 5.69 -23.43
C SER A 112 13.58 5.73 -23.49
N LEU A 113 14.26 5.41 -22.38
CA LEU A 113 15.72 5.33 -22.32
C LEU A 113 16.27 4.27 -23.26
N PHE A 114 15.67 3.07 -23.27
CA PHE A 114 16.04 1.99 -24.19
C PHE A 114 15.85 2.41 -25.65
N SER A 115 14.68 2.95 -25.98
CA SER A 115 14.35 3.43 -27.32
C SER A 115 15.30 4.54 -27.82
N ARG A 116 15.77 5.41 -26.92
CA ARG A 116 16.75 6.45 -27.23
C ARG A 116 18.16 5.90 -27.49
N LYS A 117 18.55 4.82 -26.82
CA LYS A 117 19.84 4.14 -27.04
C LYS A 117 19.86 3.33 -28.33
N TRP A 118 18.69 2.94 -28.82
CA TRP A 118 18.54 2.17 -30.05
C TRP A 118 18.99 2.94 -31.29
N GLN A 119 20.03 2.47 -31.97
CA GLN A 119 20.65 3.13 -33.14
C GLN A 119 20.36 2.42 -34.47
N TYR A 120 19.61 1.32 -34.47
CA TYR A 120 19.36 0.49 -35.64
C TYR A 120 18.00 0.80 -36.28
N SER A 121 17.84 0.65 -37.59
CA SER A 121 16.53 0.93 -38.21
C SER A 121 15.48 -0.16 -37.98
N ASN A 122 15.89 -1.36 -37.54
CA ASN A 122 14.99 -2.49 -37.38
C ASN A 122 14.02 -2.31 -36.18
N ALA A 123 12.83 -1.77 -36.46
CA ALA A 123 11.81 -1.50 -35.46
C ALA A 123 11.19 -2.79 -34.87
N SER A 124 11.12 -3.87 -35.65
CA SER A 124 10.55 -5.15 -35.19
C SER A 124 11.41 -5.76 -34.07
N LEU A 125 12.72 -5.80 -34.28
CA LEU A 125 13.66 -6.27 -33.25
C LEU A 125 13.62 -5.37 -32.01
N ARG A 126 13.58 -4.04 -32.17
CA ARG A 126 13.43 -3.11 -31.04
C ARG A 126 12.20 -3.43 -30.20
N GLN A 127 11.04 -3.61 -30.84
CA GLN A 127 9.79 -3.94 -30.15
C GLN A 127 9.83 -5.31 -29.45
N GLN A 128 10.57 -6.28 -29.99
CA GLN A 128 10.80 -7.55 -29.29
C GLN A 128 11.55 -7.33 -27.98
N TYR A 129 12.62 -6.54 -28.02
CA TYR A 129 13.42 -6.19 -26.85
C TYR A 129 12.63 -5.35 -25.82
N GLU A 130 11.83 -4.38 -26.27
CA GLU A 130 10.94 -3.59 -25.39
C GLU A 130 9.94 -4.48 -24.65
N ARG A 131 9.36 -5.48 -25.34
CA ARG A 131 8.45 -6.46 -24.71
C ARG A 131 9.17 -7.35 -23.69
N GLU A 132 10.38 -7.81 -24.00
CA GLU A 132 11.15 -8.62 -23.05
C GLU A 132 11.59 -7.78 -21.84
N LEU A 133 11.91 -6.50 -22.04
CA LEU A 133 12.22 -5.57 -20.96
C LEU A 133 11.04 -5.41 -19.99
N VAL A 134 9.83 -5.18 -20.50
CA VAL A 134 8.62 -5.12 -19.67
C VAL A 134 8.39 -6.42 -18.90
N LYS A 135 8.51 -7.55 -19.58
CA LYS A 135 8.34 -8.88 -18.98
C LYS A 135 9.33 -9.15 -17.84
N GLN A 136 10.54 -8.59 -17.89
CA GLN A 136 11.52 -8.68 -16.80
C GLN A 136 11.28 -7.67 -15.67
N MET A 137 10.62 -6.54 -15.93
CA MET A 137 10.23 -5.57 -14.90
C MET A 137 9.08 -6.07 -14.02
N ASP A 138 8.13 -6.82 -14.58
CA ASP A 138 6.94 -7.32 -13.88
C ASP A 138 7.27 -8.16 -12.62
N PRO A 139 8.17 -9.17 -12.64
CA PRO A 139 8.53 -9.90 -11.42
C PRO A 139 9.25 -9.05 -10.38
N ILE A 140 10.10 -8.10 -10.81
CA ILE A 140 10.77 -7.14 -9.91
C ILE A 140 9.72 -6.27 -9.21
N PHE A 141 8.72 -5.79 -9.96
CA PHE A 141 7.63 -5.00 -9.40
C PHE A 141 6.81 -5.80 -8.38
N SER A 142 6.44 -7.04 -8.73
CA SER A 142 5.67 -7.91 -7.82
C SER A 142 6.38 -8.13 -6.49
N GLU A 143 7.69 -8.41 -6.49
CA GLU A 143 8.45 -8.58 -5.25
C GLU A 143 8.51 -7.28 -4.42
N LEU A 144 8.71 -6.14 -5.08
CA LEU A 144 8.75 -4.84 -4.40
C LEU A 144 7.37 -4.42 -3.87
N GLU A 145 6.28 -4.77 -4.56
CA GLU A 145 4.90 -4.52 -4.11
C GLU A 145 4.59 -5.33 -2.83
N ASP A 146 5.01 -6.60 -2.77
CA ASP A 146 4.88 -7.42 -1.55
C ASP A 146 5.63 -6.80 -0.36
N LEU A 147 6.88 -6.39 -0.57
CA LEU A 147 7.69 -5.72 0.46
C LEU A 147 7.06 -4.39 0.90
N PHE A 148 6.53 -3.63 -0.05
CA PHE A 148 5.84 -2.37 0.20
C PHE A 148 4.59 -2.57 1.07
N LEU A 149 3.75 -3.54 0.72
CA LEU A 149 2.53 -3.87 1.47
C LEU A 149 2.86 -4.39 2.87
N MET A 150 3.89 -5.22 3.01
CA MET A 150 4.37 -5.69 4.32
C MET A 150 4.78 -4.51 5.22
N ARG A 151 5.52 -3.54 4.66
CA ARG A 151 5.92 -2.32 5.39
C ARG A 151 4.70 -1.48 5.80
N LEU A 152 3.73 -1.27 4.90
CA LEU A 152 2.50 -0.54 5.22
C LEU A 152 1.71 -1.23 6.34
N ASN A 153 1.59 -2.56 6.28
CA ASN A 153 0.87 -3.34 7.28
C ASN A 153 1.59 -3.33 8.62
N THR A 154 2.92 -3.43 8.64
CA THR A 154 3.73 -3.30 9.87
C THR A 154 3.54 -1.92 10.51
N GLY A 155 3.49 -0.85 9.71
CA GLY A 155 3.16 0.49 10.19
C GLY A 155 1.75 0.61 10.79
N LYS A 156 0.76 -0.11 10.23
CA LYS A 156 -0.62 -0.14 10.76
C LYS A 156 -0.74 -0.93 12.06
N VAL A 157 -0.12 -2.11 12.14
CA VAL A 157 -0.14 -2.99 13.32
C VAL A 157 0.51 -2.29 14.51
N THR A 158 1.70 -1.70 14.33
CA THR A 158 2.39 -0.96 15.40
C THR A 158 1.61 0.26 15.89
N ALA A 159 0.88 0.95 15.01
CA ALA A 159 0.00 2.05 15.40
C ALA A 159 -1.23 1.57 16.18
N GLY A 160 -1.80 0.42 15.82
CA GLY A 160 -2.92 -0.22 16.54
C GLY A 160 -2.53 -0.62 17.96
N ASP A 161 -1.41 -1.33 18.10
CA ASP A 161 -0.90 -1.78 19.40
C ASP A 161 -0.57 -0.58 20.31
N SER A 162 0.05 0.46 19.73
CA SER A 162 0.35 1.69 20.46
C SER A 162 -0.91 2.42 20.93
N LYS A 163 -1.98 2.41 20.13
CA LYS A 163 -3.26 3.02 20.51
C LYS A 163 -3.87 2.30 21.71
N GLU A 164 -3.84 0.97 21.70
CA GLU A 164 -4.38 0.16 22.81
C GLU A 164 -3.52 0.29 24.07
N GLU A 165 -2.19 0.33 23.95
CA GLU A 165 -1.29 0.58 25.08
C GLU A 165 -1.53 1.94 25.74
N VAL A 166 -1.68 3.01 24.95
CA VAL A 166 -2.02 4.36 25.47
C VAL A 166 -3.35 4.35 26.19
N ARG A 167 -4.34 3.68 25.61
CA ARG A 167 -5.68 3.57 26.19
C ARG A 167 -5.63 2.85 27.52
N LYS A 168 -5.00 1.69 27.57
CA LYS A 168 -4.85 0.88 28.78
C LYS A 168 -4.17 1.69 29.88
N TYR A 169 -3.04 2.31 29.58
CA TYR A 169 -2.30 3.13 30.54
C TYR A 169 -3.12 4.31 31.05
N TYR A 170 -3.82 5.04 30.16
CA TYR A 170 -4.70 6.14 30.58
C TYR A 170 -5.77 5.69 31.55
N HIS A 171 -6.43 4.56 31.26
CA HIS A 171 -7.48 4.02 32.12
C HIS A 171 -6.91 3.56 33.47
N GLU A 172 -5.76 2.88 33.47
CA GLU A 172 -5.06 2.47 34.70
C GLU A 172 -4.69 3.68 35.57
N GLU A 173 -4.18 4.77 34.97
CA GLU A 173 -3.86 5.99 35.71
C GLU A 173 -5.11 6.66 36.29
N MET A 174 -6.18 6.80 35.50
CA MET A 174 -7.41 7.41 35.98
C MET A 174 -8.09 6.57 37.06
N GLU A 175 -8.12 5.23 36.91
CA GLU A 175 -8.79 4.33 37.87
C GLU A 175 -8.16 4.36 39.27
N LYS A 176 -6.86 4.64 39.40
CA LYS A 176 -6.18 4.81 40.70
C LYS A 176 -6.86 5.86 41.58
N HIS A 177 -7.37 6.93 40.98
CA HIS A 177 -8.02 8.02 41.72
C HIS A 177 -9.44 7.69 42.17
N PHE A 178 -10.07 6.65 41.61
CA PHE A 178 -11.45 6.27 41.90
C PHE A 178 -11.58 5.05 42.84
N GLN A 179 -10.47 4.46 43.30
CA GLN A 179 -10.50 3.28 44.18
C GLN A 179 -11.23 3.54 45.51
N ASN A 180 -11.08 4.75 46.07
CA ASN A 180 -11.67 5.13 47.35
C ASN A 180 -13.13 5.63 47.22
N ARG A 181 -13.67 5.70 46.00
CA ARG A 181 -15.04 6.18 45.70
C ARG A 181 -15.38 7.57 46.25
N GLN A 182 -14.38 8.38 46.50
CA GLN A 182 -14.58 9.77 46.93
C GLN A 182 -14.94 10.64 45.74
N PHE A 183 -15.76 11.65 45.98
CA PHE A 183 -16.00 12.70 45.00
C PHE A 183 -14.74 13.56 44.85
N ILE A 184 -14.34 13.81 43.61
CA ILE A 184 -13.22 14.68 43.24
C ILE A 184 -13.80 15.97 42.68
N GLN A 185 -13.30 17.13 43.11
CA GLN A 185 -13.79 18.40 42.58
C GLN A 185 -13.56 18.49 41.06
N PRO A 186 -14.49 19.08 40.27
CA PRO A 186 -14.40 19.06 38.80
C PRO A 186 -13.07 19.60 38.24
N ASP A 187 -12.54 20.68 38.83
CA ASP A 187 -11.26 21.27 38.41
C ASP A 187 -10.07 20.33 38.67
N GLU A 188 -10.09 19.64 39.81
CA GLU A 188 -9.09 18.64 40.18
C GLU A 188 -9.19 17.41 39.27
N LEU A 189 -10.40 16.92 39.01
CA LEU A 189 -10.65 15.81 38.09
C LEU A 189 -10.14 16.13 36.67
N HIS A 190 -10.35 17.36 36.21
CA HIS A 190 -9.84 17.81 34.91
C HIS A 190 -8.31 17.94 34.91
N ALA A 191 -7.69 18.35 36.01
CA ALA A 191 -6.24 18.36 36.16
C ALA A 191 -5.64 16.94 36.08
N LEU A 192 -6.26 15.98 36.78
CA LEU A 192 -5.90 14.55 36.72
C LEU A 192 -6.02 13.99 35.31
N HIS A 193 -7.12 14.27 34.61
CA HIS A 193 -7.28 13.91 33.20
C HIS A 193 -6.13 14.46 32.33
N LYS A 194 -5.83 15.76 32.48
CA LYS A 194 -4.77 16.40 31.70
C LYS A 194 -3.41 15.75 31.97
N GLN A 195 -3.13 15.37 33.21
CA GLN A 195 -1.91 14.66 33.62
C GLN A 195 -1.86 13.25 33.04
N ALA A 196 -2.90 12.43 33.26
CA ALA A 196 -3.00 11.06 32.75
C ALA A 196 -2.90 11.03 31.22
N ARG A 197 -3.59 11.93 30.53
CA ARG A 197 -3.49 12.10 29.07
C ARG A 197 -2.07 12.44 28.62
N LYS A 198 -1.38 13.36 29.33
CA LYS A 198 -0.01 13.74 29.01
C LYS A 198 0.96 12.58 29.22
N ALA A 199 0.80 11.82 30.31
CA ALA A 199 1.61 10.65 30.63
C ALA A 199 1.41 9.52 29.61
N ALA A 200 0.15 9.18 29.32
CA ALA A 200 -0.21 8.16 28.34
C ALA A 200 0.34 8.47 26.94
N ILE A 201 0.16 9.70 26.44
CA ILE A 201 0.76 10.13 25.15
C ILE A 201 2.30 10.15 25.22
N GLY A 202 2.88 10.38 26.40
CA GLY A 202 4.31 10.36 26.64
C GLY A 202 4.96 8.99 26.37
N ILE A 203 4.21 7.89 26.57
CA ILE A 203 4.67 6.52 26.30
C ILE A 203 4.95 6.33 24.80
N CYS A 204 4.03 6.77 23.94
CA CYS A 204 4.23 6.69 22.49
C CYS A 204 5.38 7.55 21.97
N LYS A 205 5.67 8.69 22.63
CA LYS A 205 6.80 9.54 22.23
C LYS A 205 8.14 8.84 22.39
N LYS A 206 8.31 8.06 23.48
CA LYS A 206 9.56 7.33 23.73
C LYS A 206 9.83 6.26 22.67
N LYS A 207 8.77 5.68 22.09
CA LYS A 207 8.88 4.64 21.07
C LYS A 207 8.92 5.16 19.61
N LYS A 208 8.75 6.47 19.38
CA LYS A 208 8.65 7.11 18.03
C LYS A 208 7.56 6.51 17.10
N ILE A 209 6.49 5.93 17.66
CA ILE A 209 5.53 5.15 16.86
C ILE A 209 4.42 6.00 16.22
N ILE A 210 4.09 7.17 16.78
CA ILE A 210 2.88 7.92 16.37
C ILE A 210 3.16 9.20 15.59
N THR A 211 2.40 9.40 14.51
CA THR A 211 2.39 10.64 13.72
C THR A 211 1.63 11.77 14.42
N SER A 212 1.75 13.00 13.90
CA SER A 212 1.05 14.18 14.44
C SER A 212 -0.47 14.06 14.35
N SER A 213 -0.99 13.50 13.25
CA SER A 213 -2.42 13.25 13.04
C SER A 213 -2.95 12.19 14.01
N GLN A 214 -2.24 11.09 14.19
CA GLN A 214 -2.58 10.04 15.16
C GLN A 214 -2.60 10.57 16.59
N LYS A 215 -1.67 11.46 16.95
CA LYS A 215 -1.65 12.14 18.26
C LYS A 215 -2.89 13.02 18.48
N LYS A 216 -3.39 13.70 17.44
CA LYS A 216 -4.63 14.49 17.53
C LYS A 216 -5.84 13.56 17.75
N ALA A 217 -5.93 12.47 17.00
CA ALA A 217 -6.99 11.47 17.15
C ALA A 217 -6.97 10.82 18.56
N LEU A 218 -5.79 10.46 19.07
CA LEU A 218 -5.62 9.94 20.44
C LEU A 218 -6.12 10.93 21.50
N LYS A 219 -5.82 12.23 21.36
CA LYS A 219 -6.33 13.25 22.30
C LYS A 219 -7.86 13.30 22.31
N GLN A 220 -8.49 13.32 21.14
CA GLN A 220 -9.96 13.34 21.03
C GLN A 220 -10.59 12.08 21.63
N TRP A 221 -9.96 10.93 21.40
CA TRP A 221 -10.41 9.67 21.97
C TRP A 221 -10.30 9.66 23.50
N LEU A 222 -9.17 10.11 24.06
CA LEU A 222 -8.96 10.20 25.51
C LEU A 222 -9.92 11.21 26.16
N GLU A 223 -10.26 12.30 25.47
CA GLU A 223 -11.28 13.25 25.89
C GLU A 223 -12.67 12.61 25.93
N SER A 224 -13.00 11.77 24.94
CA SER A 224 -14.26 11.03 24.93
C SER A 224 -14.31 10.04 26.11
N SER A 225 -13.21 9.34 26.37
CA SER A 225 -13.06 8.43 27.51
C SER A 225 -13.10 9.15 28.86
N PHE A 226 -12.79 10.45 28.92
CA PHE A 226 -12.92 11.24 30.13
C PHE A 226 -14.38 11.42 30.58
N GLN A 227 -15.34 11.37 29.65
CA GLN A 227 -16.76 11.41 30.00
C GLN A 227 -17.14 10.29 30.99
N LYS A 228 -16.64 9.06 30.78
CA LYS A 228 -16.85 7.93 31.71
C LYS A 228 -16.46 8.28 33.15
N TYR A 229 -15.35 8.99 33.33
CA TYR A 229 -14.86 9.37 34.65
C TYR A 229 -15.61 10.55 35.26
N ARG A 230 -16.15 11.45 34.43
CA ARG A 230 -17.11 12.47 34.90
C ARG A 230 -18.37 11.81 35.44
N ASP A 231 -18.96 10.89 34.66
CA ASP A 231 -20.18 10.18 35.06
C ASP A 231 -19.96 9.36 36.35
N LEU A 232 -18.80 8.70 36.48
CA LEU A 232 -18.40 7.97 37.71
C LEU A 232 -18.24 8.91 38.91
N ASN A 233 -17.67 10.10 38.69
CA ASN A 233 -17.45 11.08 39.74
C ASN A 233 -18.77 11.69 40.22
N ASP A 234 -19.67 12.02 39.29
CA ASP A 234 -21.02 12.51 39.58
C ASP A 234 -21.83 11.46 40.34
N ALA A 235 -21.67 10.17 39.98
CA ALA A 235 -22.25 9.08 40.74
C ALA A 235 -21.74 9.08 42.19
N ASN A 236 -20.43 9.24 42.42
CA ASN A 236 -19.83 9.27 43.76
C ASN A 236 -20.32 10.45 44.62
N LEU A 237 -20.57 11.62 44.01
CA LEU A 237 -21.13 12.79 44.72
C LEU A 237 -22.43 12.43 45.44
N ASN A 238 -23.32 11.73 44.74
CA ASN A 238 -24.62 11.32 45.27
C ASN A 238 -24.53 10.33 46.45
N TRP A 239 -23.38 9.66 46.65
CA TRP A 239 -23.17 8.74 47.77
C TRP A 239 -22.60 9.41 49.02
N VAL A 240 -21.75 10.44 48.87
CA VAL A 240 -21.02 11.06 49.99
C VAL A 240 -21.94 11.95 50.83
N ASP A 241 -22.93 12.60 50.21
CA ASP A 241 -23.86 13.50 50.92
C ASP A 241 -25.05 12.80 51.58
N GLY A 242 -25.06 11.46 51.62
CA GLY A 242 -26.19 10.70 52.17
C GLY A 242 -27.50 10.97 51.45
N ALA A 243 -27.44 11.52 50.23
CA ALA A 243 -28.60 11.74 49.39
C ALA A 243 -29.27 10.38 49.17
N GLU A 244 -30.54 10.28 49.56
CA GLU A 244 -31.32 9.07 49.38
C GLU A 244 -31.18 8.60 47.92
N PRO A 245 -31.00 7.30 47.67
CA PRO A 245 -30.93 6.78 46.31
C PRO A 245 -32.14 7.31 45.53
N ALA A 246 -31.93 7.86 44.34
CA ALA A 246 -33.02 8.35 43.50
C ALA A 246 -33.97 7.17 43.21
N ILE A 247 -35.08 7.08 43.95
CA ILE A 247 -36.14 6.11 43.71
C ILE A 247 -36.97 6.66 42.56
N GLY A 248 -36.70 6.18 41.34
CA GLY A 248 -37.60 6.38 40.22
C GLY A 248 -38.89 5.60 40.47
N ILE A 249 -39.93 6.26 40.99
CA ILE A 249 -41.27 5.68 41.10
C ILE A 249 -41.98 5.93 39.77
N ASP A 250 -42.09 4.89 38.94
CA ASP A 250 -42.98 4.90 37.78
C ASP A 250 -44.43 4.81 38.28
N LEU A 251 -45.17 5.90 38.14
CA LEU A 251 -46.58 6.02 38.52
C LEU A 251 -47.54 5.65 37.37
N GLY A 252 -47.03 5.14 36.25
CA GLY A 252 -47.78 5.00 35.00
C GLY A 252 -48.70 3.78 34.85
N THR A 253 -48.63 2.76 35.71
CA THR A 253 -49.54 1.61 35.63
C THR A 253 -49.82 1.03 37.02
N THR A 254 -50.95 0.34 37.17
CA THR A 254 -51.53 -0.19 38.43
C THR A 254 -50.64 -1.16 39.23
N PHE A 255 -49.39 -1.36 38.81
CA PHE A 255 -48.35 -2.16 39.45
C PHE A 255 -47.05 -1.35 39.54
N CYS A 256 -46.78 -0.75 40.70
CA CYS A 256 -45.51 -0.04 40.91
C CYS A 256 -44.35 -1.03 40.99
N CYS A 257 -43.50 -1.07 39.96
CA CYS A 257 -42.24 -1.80 39.99
C CYS A 257 -41.11 -0.86 40.44
N ALA A 258 -40.63 -1.02 41.68
CA ALA A 258 -39.41 -0.35 42.13
C ALA A 258 -38.18 -1.17 41.66
N ALA A 259 -37.34 -0.59 40.80
CA ALA A 259 -36.07 -1.17 40.42
C ALA A 259 -34.96 -0.59 41.31
N PHE A 260 -34.21 -1.47 42.00
CA PHE A 260 -33.06 -1.08 42.82
C PHE A 260 -31.78 -1.39 42.06
N TYR A 261 -30.97 -0.36 41.78
CA TYR A 261 -29.66 -0.55 41.17
C TYR A 261 -28.59 -0.67 42.27
N SER A 262 -28.16 -1.90 42.54
CA SER A 262 -27.03 -2.21 43.41
C SER A 262 -25.93 -2.83 42.55
N LEU A 263 -24.76 -2.19 42.50
CA LEU A 263 -23.68 -2.51 41.56
C LEU A 263 -23.01 -3.88 41.78
N ASN A 264 -23.50 -4.69 42.73
CA ASN A 264 -23.04 -6.06 42.96
C ASN A 264 -24.07 -7.16 42.66
N ASN A 265 -25.29 -6.85 42.18
CA ASN A 265 -26.25 -7.81 41.62
C ASN A 265 -27.54 -7.10 41.18
N ILE A 266 -27.91 -7.20 39.89
CA ILE A 266 -29.25 -6.78 39.44
C ILE A 266 -30.25 -7.87 39.86
N ARG A 267 -30.91 -7.72 41.01
CA ARG A 267 -32.05 -8.56 41.39
C ARG A 267 -33.35 -7.86 41.01
N LYS A 268 -33.95 -8.25 39.88
CA LYS A 268 -35.35 -7.90 39.58
C LYS A 268 -36.26 -8.68 40.52
N LYS A 269 -36.89 -8.01 41.50
CA LYS A 269 -37.98 -8.59 42.29
C LYS A 269 -39.31 -8.19 41.66
N TYR A 270 -39.96 -9.14 41.00
CA TYR A 270 -41.37 -9.00 40.62
C TYR A 270 -42.22 -9.23 41.87
N ASN A 271 -43.12 -8.31 42.17
CA ASN A 271 -43.89 -8.33 43.41
C ASN A 271 -45.20 -9.11 43.20
N THR A 272 -45.24 -10.36 43.66
CA THR A 272 -46.50 -11.02 44.02
C THR A 272 -46.41 -11.31 45.53
N LYS A 273 -47.04 -10.44 46.33
CA LYS A 273 -47.15 -10.48 47.81
C LYS A 273 -45.85 -10.28 48.61
N LEU A 274 -45.66 -9.04 49.10
CA LEU A 274 -44.71 -8.69 50.17
C LEU A 274 -45.10 -9.34 51.51
N ARG A 275 -44.23 -10.21 52.05
CA ARG A 275 -44.17 -10.53 53.48
C ARG A 275 -43.00 -9.78 54.13
N HIS A 276 -43.22 -9.41 55.39
CA HIS A 276 -42.39 -8.61 56.30
C HIS A 276 -40.87 -8.77 56.17
N TYR A 277 -40.19 -7.62 56.17
CA TYR A 277 -38.83 -7.47 56.70
C TYR A 277 -38.78 -6.16 57.52
N GLN A 278 -38.53 -6.28 58.83
CA GLN A 278 -37.96 -5.22 59.68
C GLN A 278 -36.43 -5.39 59.57
N GLN A 279 -35.58 -4.37 59.46
CA GLN A 279 -35.52 -3.08 60.16
C GLN A 279 -35.15 -1.94 59.21
N GLY A 280 -35.64 -0.73 59.51
CA GLY A 280 -35.23 0.52 58.88
C GLY A 280 -36.28 1.18 57.98
N ARG A 281 -37.41 1.58 58.58
CA ARG A 281 -38.50 2.47 58.09
C ARG A 281 -38.53 2.85 56.59
N ILE A 282 -39.63 2.47 55.91
CA ILE A 282 -40.28 3.27 54.84
C ILE A 282 -41.79 3.31 55.12
N VAL A 283 -42.36 4.48 54.86
CA VAL A 283 -43.73 4.95 55.16
C VAL A 283 -44.80 4.26 54.28
N TYR A 284 -45.98 4.05 54.87
CA TYR A 284 -47.18 3.52 54.23
C TYR A 284 -47.80 4.53 53.25
N CYS A 285 -48.17 4.07 52.05
CA CYS A 285 -49.15 4.77 51.23
C CYS A 285 -50.55 4.29 51.62
N ARG A 286 -51.30 5.14 52.33
CA ARG A 286 -52.70 4.91 52.71
C ARG A 286 -53.58 5.24 51.50
N LYS A 287 -54.10 4.21 50.83
CA LYS A 287 -55.13 4.35 49.78
C LYS A 287 -56.44 4.84 50.41
N HIS A 288 -56.97 5.95 49.94
CA HIS A 288 -58.41 6.13 49.81
C HIS A 288 -58.76 6.25 48.32
N CYS A 289 -59.87 5.61 47.96
CA CYS A 289 -60.53 5.69 46.66
C CYS A 289 -60.84 7.14 46.29
#